data_AF-A0A962T3K4-F1
#
_entry.id   AF-A0A962T3K4-F1
#
_cell.length_a   1.000
_cell.length_b   1.000
_cell.length_c   1.000
_cell.angle_alpha   90.00
_cell.angle_beta   90.00
_cell.angle_gamma   90.00
#
_symmetry.space_group_name_H-M   'P 1'
#
loop_
_entity.id
_entity.type
_entity.pdbx_description
1 polymer ?
#
loop_
_entity_poly.entity_id
_entity_poly.type
_entity_poly.pdbx_seq_one_letter_code
_entity_poly.pdbx_strand_id
1 'polypeptide(L)'
;MLTTLWIVAGAALAQEGVAWSAPTIAARSAVLMNPTTGEILFAKEPHLRLPPASTTKVLTALVTLERLHLLARAPVSPQAASAPPSRVGLRAGEAVLVQDLLYGLMLKSGNDAAETLAEAAAGSIAGFAELMNLRAWQIGARDSHFMNPHGLPNDDHYTTAYDLALIFRQAMSHPVFADIVRTR
;
A
#
# COMPACT_ATOMS: atom_id res chain seq x y z
N MET A 1 -35.69 -60.63 -35.17
CA MET A 1 -35.30 -59.20 -35.11
C MET A 1 -34.19 -59.07 -34.08
N LEU A 2 -32.94 -58.90 -34.52
CA LEU A 2 -31.76 -58.76 -33.65
C LEU A 2 -31.58 -57.28 -33.29
N THR A 3 -31.63 -56.95 -32.01
CA THR A 3 -31.28 -55.64 -31.46
C THR A 3 -29.78 -55.60 -31.17
N THR A 4 -29.03 -54.78 -31.89
CA THR A 4 -27.61 -54.52 -31.61
C THR A 4 -27.47 -53.26 -30.77
N LEU A 5 -26.94 -53.41 -29.55
CA LEU A 5 -26.60 -52.32 -28.64
C LEU A 5 -25.18 -51.83 -28.95
N TRP A 6 -25.00 -50.55 -29.28
CA TRP A 6 -23.68 -49.93 -29.41
C TRP A 6 -23.31 -49.25 -28.09
N ILE A 7 -22.32 -49.80 -27.38
CA ILE A 7 -21.67 -49.09 -26.29
C ILE A 7 -20.62 -48.17 -26.92
N VAL A 8 -20.89 -46.87 -26.94
CA VAL A 8 -19.87 -45.87 -27.23
C VAL A 8 -19.13 -45.59 -25.92
N ALA A 9 -17.95 -46.18 -25.76
CA ALA A 9 -17.01 -45.79 -24.72
C ALA A 9 -16.48 -44.39 -25.07
N GLY A 10 -17.08 -43.35 -24.49
CA GLY A 10 -16.55 -42.00 -24.56
C GLY A 10 -15.24 -41.93 -23.80
N ALA A 11 -14.12 -41.86 -24.51
CA ALA A 11 -12.86 -41.45 -23.90
C ALA A 11 -13.03 -40.02 -23.39
N ALA A 12 -13.00 -39.84 -22.08
CA ALA A 12 -12.89 -38.52 -21.48
C ALA A 12 -11.54 -37.94 -21.92
N LEU A 13 -11.57 -37.00 -22.87
CA LEU A 13 -10.42 -36.17 -23.17
C LEU A 13 -10.14 -35.34 -21.91
N ALA A 14 -9.12 -35.74 -21.15
CA ALA A 14 -8.54 -34.86 -20.16
C ALA A 14 -8.13 -33.58 -20.90
N GLN A 15 -8.75 -32.45 -20.56
CA GLN A 15 -8.25 -31.16 -21.01
C GLN A 15 -6.83 -31.07 -20.46
N GLU A 16 -5.84 -31.05 -21.36
CA GLU A 16 -4.48 -30.67 -21.01
C GLU A 16 -4.56 -29.24 -20.46
N GLY A 17 -4.54 -29.13 -19.13
CA GLY A 17 -4.45 -27.85 -18.46
C GLY A 17 -3.18 -27.18 -18.96
N VAL A 18 -3.32 -26.01 -19.58
CA VAL A 18 -2.16 -25.18 -19.96
C VAL A 18 -1.28 -25.06 -18.73
N ALA A 19 -0.07 -25.64 -18.80
CA ALA A 19 0.91 -25.52 -17.74
C ALA A 19 1.35 -24.05 -17.69
N TRP A 20 0.72 -23.28 -16.79
CA TRP A 20 1.12 -21.91 -16.52
C TRP A 20 2.49 -21.93 -15.86
N SER A 21 3.54 -21.61 -16.61
CA SER A 21 4.84 -21.29 -16.02
C SER A 21 4.74 -19.93 -15.34
N ALA A 22 5.16 -19.86 -14.07
CA ALA A 22 5.19 -18.60 -13.34
C ALA A 22 6.00 -17.53 -14.10
N PRO A 23 5.55 -16.26 -14.13
CA PRO A 23 6.24 -15.22 -14.89
C PRO A 23 7.64 -14.96 -14.35
N THR A 24 8.62 -14.87 -15.25
CA THR A 24 9.96 -14.40 -14.89
C THR A 24 9.93 -12.88 -14.76
N ILE A 25 10.27 -12.38 -13.56
CA ILE A 25 10.33 -10.95 -13.26
C ILE A 25 11.71 -10.54 -12.73
N ALA A 26 12.13 -9.32 -13.06
CA ALA A 26 13.41 -8.76 -12.62
C ALA A 26 13.42 -8.36 -11.13
N ALA A 27 12.26 -8.09 -10.53
CA ALA A 27 12.16 -7.65 -9.14
C ALA A 27 12.78 -8.67 -8.19
N ARG A 28 13.47 -8.19 -7.14
CA ARG A 28 14.08 -9.05 -6.11
C ARG A 28 13.02 -9.76 -5.27
N SER A 29 11.95 -9.05 -4.92
CA SER A 29 10.80 -9.54 -4.17
C SER A 29 9.51 -9.09 -4.85
N ALA A 30 8.49 -9.93 -4.85
CA ALA A 30 7.18 -9.63 -5.41
C ALA A 30 6.08 -10.51 -4.81
N VAL A 31 4.85 -10.00 -4.84
CA VAL A 31 3.65 -10.74 -4.52
C VAL A 31 2.50 -10.27 -5.41
N LEU A 32 1.65 -11.21 -5.84
CA LEU A 32 0.36 -10.95 -6.45
C LEU A 32 -0.72 -11.56 -5.55
N MET A 33 -1.63 -10.73 -5.07
CA MET A 33 -2.66 -11.12 -4.11
C MET A 33 -4.04 -10.84 -4.70
N ASN A 34 -4.97 -11.78 -4.54
CA ASN A 34 -6.39 -11.53 -4.75
C ASN A 34 -6.88 -10.56 -3.65
N PRO A 35 -7.32 -9.33 -3.99
CA PRO A 35 -7.65 -8.32 -2.98
C PRO A 35 -8.88 -8.68 -2.15
N THR A 36 -9.79 -9.52 -2.67
CA THR A 36 -11.00 -9.95 -1.99
C THR A 36 -10.69 -11.07 -1.00
N THR A 37 -10.06 -12.15 -1.47
CA THR A 37 -9.84 -13.36 -0.65
C THR A 37 -8.55 -13.29 0.17
N GLY A 38 -7.56 -12.53 -0.28
CA GLY A 38 -6.20 -12.54 0.27
C GLY A 38 -5.34 -13.69 -0.24
N GLU A 39 -5.84 -14.48 -1.19
CA GLU A 39 -5.09 -15.57 -1.82
C GLU A 39 -3.87 -15.05 -2.56
N ILE A 40 -2.72 -15.69 -2.33
CA ILE A 40 -1.48 -15.38 -3.05
C ILE A 40 -1.46 -16.17 -4.36
N LEU A 41 -1.54 -15.46 -5.48
CA LEU A 41 -1.57 -16.03 -6.83
C LEU A 41 -0.16 -16.21 -7.40
N PHE A 42 0.79 -15.39 -6.93
CA PHE A 42 2.21 -15.49 -7.27
C PHE A 42 3.06 -14.84 -6.18
N ALA A 43 4.24 -15.40 -5.92
CA ALA A 43 5.20 -14.83 -4.99
C ALA A 43 6.65 -15.11 -5.43
N LYS A 44 7.54 -14.16 -5.14
CA LYS A 44 9.00 -14.29 -5.25
C LYS A 44 9.60 -13.63 -4.03
N GLU A 45 10.28 -14.39 -3.17
CA GLU A 45 10.89 -13.88 -1.93
C GLU A 45 9.96 -12.93 -1.13
N PRO A 46 8.68 -13.29 -0.89
CA PRO A 46 7.66 -12.32 -0.47
C PRO A 46 7.92 -11.73 0.94
N HIS A 47 8.67 -12.44 1.78
CA HIS A 47 9.07 -12.03 3.13
C HIS A 47 10.50 -11.45 3.21
N LEU A 48 11.13 -11.19 2.07
CA LEU A 48 12.43 -10.51 2.04
C LEU A 48 12.26 -9.04 2.48
N ARG A 49 12.94 -8.66 3.57
CA ARG A 49 12.95 -7.29 4.07
C ARG A 49 13.73 -6.37 3.14
N LEU A 50 13.08 -5.30 2.70
CA LEU A 50 13.64 -4.30 1.80
C LEU A 50 13.19 -2.88 2.21
N PRO A 51 13.97 -1.84 1.87
CA PRO A 51 13.49 -0.46 2.01
C PRO A 51 12.24 -0.22 1.15
N PRO A 52 11.12 0.30 1.71
CA PRO A 52 9.87 0.51 0.97
C PRO A 52 9.94 1.64 -0.06
N ALA A 53 10.86 2.59 0.11
CA ALA A 53 10.78 3.90 -0.55
C ALA A 53 9.36 4.50 -0.40
N SER A 54 8.87 5.23 -1.39
CA SER A 54 7.56 5.91 -1.31
C SER A 54 6.34 4.99 -1.18
N THR A 55 6.47 3.66 -1.27
CA THR A 55 5.33 2.77 -0.99
C THR A 55 4.85 2.87 0.46
N THR A 56 5.69 3.36 1.37
CA THR A 56 5.34 3.77 2.74
C THR A 56 4.11 4.67 2.79
N LYS A 57 3.91 5.54 1.79
CA LYS A 57 2.84 6.54 1.78
C LYS A 57 1.44 5.93 1.73
N VAL A 58 1.31 4.66 1.36
CA VAL A 58 0.04 3.91 1.42
C VAL A 58 -0.40 3.75 2.89
N LEU A 59 0.53 3.38 3.78
CA LEU A 59 0.24 3.28 5.21
C LEU A 59 -0.01 4.66 5.83
N THR A 60 0.73 5.68 5.40
CA THR A 60 0.49 7.08 5.80
C THR A 60 -0.93 7.51 5.45
N ALA A 61 -1.40 7.23 4.23
CA ALA A 61 -2.76 7.55 3.81
C ALA A 61 -3.80 6.80 4.64
N LEU A 62 -3.60 5.50 4.87
CA LEU A 62 -4.51 4.69 5.69
C LEU A 62 -4.63 5.24 7.12
N VAL A 63 -3.51 5.44 7.81
CA VAL A 63 -3.50 5.96 9.20
C VAL A 63 -4.12 7.37 9.26
N THR A 64 -3.85 8.21 8.26
CA THR A 64 -4.45 9.54 8.14
C THR A 64 -5.97 9.46 8.06
N LEU A 65 -6.51 8.61 7.18
CA LEU A 65 -7.95 8.44 6.97
C LEU A 65 -8.67 7.92 8.22
N GLU A 66 -7.99 7.15 9.07
CA GLU A 66 -8.53 6.64 10.32
C GLU A 66 -8.47 7.65 11.48
N ARG A 67 -7.72 8.76 11.32
CA ARG A 67 -7.42 9.71 12.40
C ARG A 67 -7.96 11.10 12.16
N LEU A 68 -8.00 11.54 10.90
CA LEU A 68 -8.31 12.91 10.52
C LEU A 68 -9.59 12.98 9.69
N HIS A 69 -10.38 14.02 9.94
CA HIS A 69 -11.52 14.34 9.11
C HIS A 69 -11.06 15.00 7.81
N LEU A 70 -11.60 14.58 6.65
CA LEU A 70 -11.17 15.06 5.33
C LEU A 70 -11.26 16.58 5.15
N LEU A 71 -12.30 17.18 5.74
CA LEU A 71 -12.55 18.62 5.69
C LEU A 71 -11.79 19.41 6.76
N ALA A 72 -11.03 18.74 7.63
CA ALA A 72 -10.15 19.43 8.57
C ALA A 72 -9.00 20.10 7.81
N ARG A 73 -8.52 21.21 8.37
CA ARG A 73 -7.36 21.93 7.86
C ARG A 73 -6.15 21.61 8.72
N ALA A 74 -5.12 21.03 8.12
CA ALA A 74 -3.86 20.74 8.78
C ALA A 74 -2.88 21.92 8.58
N PRO A 75 -2.30 22.47 9.65
CA PRO A 75 -1.28 23.52 9.54
C PRO A 75 0.03 22.93 9.02
N VAL A 76 0.67 23.60 8.06
CA VAL A 76 1.97 23.22 7.53
C VAL A 76 3.07 23.81 8.40
N SER A 77 3.85 22.96 9.06
CA SER A 77 5.00 23.40 9.85
C SER A 77 6.19 23.82 8.97
N PRO A 78 7.14 24.61 9.51
CA PRO A 78 8.41 24.88 8.82
C PRO A 78 9.17 23.60 8.45
N GLN A 79 9.10 22.57 9.31
CA GLN A 79 9.71 21.27 9.07
C GLN A 79 9.09 20.61 7.84
N ALA A 80 7.77 20.42 7.82
CA ALA A 80 7.07 19.80 6.69
C ALA A 80 7.28 20.56 5.38
N ALA A 81 7.26 21.90 5.39
CA ALA A 81 7.54 22.72 4.20
C ALA A 81 8.98 22.52 3.68
N SER A 82 9.92 22.21 4.58
CA SER A 82 11.34 21.96 4.27
C SER A 82 11.65 20.49 3.93
N ALA A 83 10.64 19.61 3.88
CA ALA A 83 10.83 18.19 3.61
C ALA A 83 11.66 17.95 2.32
N PRO A 84 12.44 16.86 2.25
CA PRO A 84 13.23 16.56 1.05
C PRO A 84 12.34 16.35 -0.19
N PRO A 85 12.84 16.54 -1.42
CA PRO A 85 12.12 16.16 -2.64
C PRO A 85 11.72 14.67 -2.61
N SER A 86 10.58 14.21 -3.14
CA SER A 86 9.48 14.86 -3.86
C SER A 86 8.57 15.71 -2.97
N ARG A 87 8.04 16.82 -3.50
CA ARG A 87 7.17 17.76 -2.75
C ARG A 87 6.03 18.28 -3.63
N VAL A 88 4.92 18.69 -3.00
CA VAL A 88 3.85 19.44 -3.69
C VAL A 88 4.00 20.95 -3.60
N GLY A 89 4.93 21.44 -2.77
CA GLY A 89 5.29 22.86 -2.68
C GLY A 89 4.54 23.60 -1.59
N LEU A 90 4.25 22.92 -0.48
CA LEU A 90 3.58 23.54 0.67
C LEU A 90 4.44 24.63 1.32
N ARG A 91 3.79 25.65 1.87
CA ARG A 91 4.42 26.79 2.54
C ARG A 91 4.11 26.80 4.02
N ALA A 92 5.14 26.99 4.83
CA ALA A 92 5.01 27.07 6.28
C ALA A 92 3.99 28.15 6.69
N GLY A 93 3.13 27.82 7.67
CA GLY A 93 2.09 28.71 8.19
C GLY A 93 0.78 28.70 7.39
N GLU A 94 0.74 28.08 6.21
CA GLU A 94 -0.53 27.82 5.55
C GLU A 94 -1.26 26.65 6.21
N ALA A 95 -2.57 26.56 5.97
CA ALA A 95 -3.40 25.46 6.42
C ALA A 95 -4.09 24.84 5.21
N VAL A 96 -3.96 23.52 5.04
CA VAL A 96 -4.39 22.78 3.84
C VAL A 96 -5.42 21.74 4.22
N LEU A 97 -6.41 21.49 3.36
CA LEU A 97 -7.39 20.43 3.62
C LEU A 97 -6.70 19.07 3.65
N VAL A 98 -7.07 18.23 4.61
CA VAL A 98 -6.57 16.85 4.72
C VAL A 98 -6.81 16.09 3.41
N GLN A 99 -7.95 16.30 2.77
CA GLN A 99 -8.24 15.73 1.45
C GLN A 99 -7.18 16.13 0.41
N ASP A 100 -6.87 17.41 0.26
CA ASP A 100 -5.88 17.89 -0.72
C ASP A 100 -4.48 17.35 -0.43
N LEU A 101 -4.12 17.25 0.85
CA LEU A 101 -2.86 16.65 1.27
C LEU A 101 -2.79 15.16 0.90
N LEU A 102 -3.88 14.41 1.06
CA LEU A 102 -3.94 12.99 0.65
C LEU A 102 -3.81 12.84 -0.88
N TYR A 103 -4.39 13.73 -1.66
CA TYR A 103 -4.16 13.77 -3.11
C TYR A 103 -2.69 14.09 -3.44
N GLY A 104 -2.11 15.10 -2.81
CA GLY A 104 -0.70 15.44 -2.97
C GLY A 104 0.26 14.30 -2.60
N LEU A 105 -0.07 13.61 -1.51
CA LEU A 105 0.64 12.43 -1.02
C LEU A 105 0.64 11.31 -2.07
N MET A 106 -0.52 10.96 -2.63
CA MET A 106 -0.64 9.78 -3.50
C MET A 106 -0.30 10.06 -4.97
N LEU A 107 -0.64 11.24 -5.51
CA LEU A 107 -0.44 11.55 -6.94
C LEU A 107 0.95 12.12 -7.24
N LYS A 108 1.56 12.83 -6.28
CA LYS A 108 2.88 13.45 -6.44
C LYS A 108 3.94 12.86 -5.53
N SER A 109 3.59 11.88 -4.70
CA SER A 109 4.48 11.33 -3.68
C SER A 109 5.05 12.42 -2.77
N GLY A 110 4.27 13.47 -2.48
CA GLY A 110 4.74 14.64 -1.73
C GLY A 110 5.17 14.30 -0.31
N ASN A 111 6.44 14.54 0.02
CA ASN A 111 7.00 14.33 1.35
C ASN A 111 6.54 15.43 2.32
N ASP A 112 6.40 16.66 1.84
CA ASP A 112 5.82 17.79 2.59
C ASP A 112 4.36 17.51 3.00
N ALA A 113 3.58 16.90 2.11
CA ALA A 113 2.24 16.41 2.43
C ALA A 113 2.27 15.28 3.47
N ALA A 114 3.20 14.33 3.34
CA ALA A 114 3.35 13.23 4.29
C ALA A 114 3.69 13.70 5.71
N GLU A 115 4.65 14.63 5.84
CA GLU A 115 5.02 15.21 7.14
C GLU A 115 3.89 16.05 7.73
N THR A 116 3.21 16.88 6.92
CA THR A 116 2.05 17.67 7.38
C THR A 116 0.93 16.78 7.92
N LEU A 117 0.60 15.69 7.22
CA LEU A 117 -0.41 14.73 7.68
C LEU A 117 0.02 14.00 8.96
N ALA A 118 1.29 13.62 9.06
CA ALA A 118 1.84 12.96 10.23
C ALA A 118 1.76 13.84 11.49
N GLU A 119 2.19 15.10 11.37
CA GLU A 119 2.12 16.09 12.44
C GLU A 119 0.68 16.39 12.84
N ALA A 120 -0.24 16.52 11.87
CA ALA A 120 -1.65 16.75 12.18
C ALA A 120 -2.31 15.56 12.89
N ALA A 121 -1.95 14.32 12.53
CA ALA A 121 -2.55 13.12 13.09
C ALA A 121 -1.98 12.69 14.45
N ALA A 122 -0.71 12.99 14.72
CA ALA A 122 0.00 12.47 15.90
C ALA A 122 0.87 13.50 16.64
N GLY A 123 0.84 14.76 16.23
CA GLY A 123 1.62 15.85 16.82
C GLY A 123 3.11 15.85 16.46
N SER A 124 3.65 14.75 15.92
CA SER A 124 5.05 14.65 15.50
C SER A 124 5.25 13.49 14.51
N ILE A 125 6.36 13.51 13.76
CA ILE A 125 6.77 12.40 12.90
C ILE A 125 7.00 11.11 13.70
N ALA A 126 7.64 11.21 14.87
CA ALA A 126 7.92 10.05 15.73
C ALA A 126 6.62 9.42 16.25
N GLY A 127 5.69 10.25 16.78
CA GLY A 127 4.38 9.76 17.21
C GLY A 127 3.59 9.14 16.06
N PHE A 128 3.70 9.69 14.85
CA PHE A 128 3.05 9.10 13.69
C PHE A 128 3.67 7.75 13.28
N ALA A 129 4.99 7.61 13.36
CA ALA A 129 5.68 6.35 13.14
C ALA A 129 5.21 5.27 14.12
N GLU A 130 4.97 5.60 15.39
CA GLU A 130 4.36 4.67 16.36
C GLU A 130 2.96 4.23 15.91
N LEU A 131 2.13 5.16 15.42
CA LEU A 131 0.81 4.83 14.88
C LEU A 131 0.89 3.92 13.64
N MET A 132 1.85 4.19 12.74
CA MET A 132 2.09 3.37 11.56
C MET A 132 2.47 1.94 11.95
N ASN A 133 3.42 1.78 12.87
CA ASN A 133 3.87 0.45 13.32
C ASN A 133 2.76 -0.30 14.06
N LEU A 134 1.99 0.37 14.92
CA LEU A 134 0.82 -0.23 15.57
C LEU A 134 -0.19 -0.70 14.53
N ARG A 135 -0.48 0.13 13.52
CA ARG A 135 -1.45 -0.21 12.49
C ARG A 135 -0.98 -1.35 11.60
N ALA A 136 0.29 -1.34 11.18
CA ALA A 136 0.91 -2.43 10.42
C ALA A 136 0.82 -3.76 11.18
N TRP A 137 1.11 -3.76 12.49
CA TRP A 137 1.00 -4.94 13.33
C TRP A 137 -0.43 -5.48 13.40
N GLN A 138 -1.42 -4.59 13.57
CA GLN A 138 -2.84 -4.96 13.65
C GLN A 138 -3.38 -5.62 12.38
N ILE A 139 -2.88 -5.24 11.21
CA ILE A 139 -3.30 -5.82 9.91
C ILE A 139 -2.48 -7.04 9.51
N GLY A 140 -1.50 -7.45 10.34
CA GLY A 140 -0.66 -8.64 10.11
C GLY A 140 0.64 -8.38 9.34
N ALA A 141 0.97 -7.12 9.02
CA ALA A 141 2.24 -6.73 8.42
C ALA A 141 3.36 -6.70 9.49
N ARG A 142 3.79 -7.89 9.92
CA ARG A 142 4.67 -8.10 11.08
C ARG A 142 6.17 -8.09 10.74
N ASP A 143 6.53 -8.11 9.47
CA ASP A 143 7.90 -8.04 8.97
C ASP A 143 8.26 -6.61 8.51
N SER A 144 7.57 -5.61 9.04
CA SER A 144 7.71 -4.20 8.69
C SER A 144 8.02 -3.35 9.91
N HIS A 145 8.80 -2.29 9.68
CA HIS A 145 9.05 -1.24 10.65
C HIS A 145 9.17 0.10 9.91
N PHE A 146 8.44 1.12 10.38
CA PHE A 146 8.33 2.42 9.74
C PHE A 146 8.87 3.50 10.66
N MET A 147 9.76 4.33 10.12
CA MET A 147 10.43 5.42 10.87
C MET A 147 9.98 6.82 10.46
N ASN A 148 9.26 6.94 9.35
CA ASN A 148 8.83 8.22 8.77
C ASN A 148 7.63 8.01 7.84
N PRO A 149 6.86 9.06 7.51
CA PRO A 149 5.63 8.92 6.72
C PRO A 149 5.86 8.87 5.20
N HIS A 150 7.08 9.10 4.73
CA HIS A 150 7.35 9.30 3.30
C HIS A 150 8.20 8.19 2.66
N GLY A 151 8.91 7.38 3.45
CA GLY A 151 9.76 6.28 3.02
C GLY A 151 11.18 6.68 2.60
N LEU A 152 11.71 7.79 3.13
CA LEU A 152 13.13 8.11 2.89
C LEU A 152 14.02 7.17 3.71
N PRO A 153 15.28 6.93 3.26
CA PRO A 153 16.16 5.94 3.87
C PRO A 153 16.37 6.13 5.37
N ASN A 154 16.28 5.02 6.09
CA ASN A 154 16.65 4.86 7.49
C ASN A 154 16.88 3.35 7.70
N ASP A 155 17.89 2.96 8.47
CA ASP A 155 18.30 1.55 8.63
C ASP A 155 17.20 0.69 9.28
N ASP A 156 16.38 1.29 10.13
CA ASP A 156 15.23 0.65 10.76
C ASP A 156 13.95 0.82 9.94
N HIS A 157 13.99 1.36 8.72
CA HIS A 157 12.82 1.55 7.88
C HIS A 157 12.75 0.49 6.77
N TYR A 158 11.99 -0.57 7.01
CA TYR A 158 11.88 -1.71 6.11
C TYR A 158 10.46 -2.29 6.06
N THR A 159 10.18 -3.02 4.99
CA THR A 159 8.96 -3.80 4.83
C THR A 159 9.22 -5.00 3.93
N THR A 160 8.16 -5.67 3.55
CA THR A 160 8.11 -6.94 2.84
C THR A 160 7.10 -6.80 1.70
N ALA A 161 7.29 -7.52 0.58
CA ALA A 161 6.30 -7.47 -0.51
C ALA A 161 4.93 -7.97 -0.03
N TYR A 162 4.93 -9.02 0.80
CA TYR A 162 3.72 -9.54 1.42
C TYR A 162 3.05 -8.50 2.34
N ASP A 163 3.83 -7.84 3.19
CA ASP A 163 3.32 -6.84 4.13
C ASP A 163 2.75 -5.63 3.41
N LEU A 164 3.43 -5.15 2.36
CA LEU A 164 2.90 -4.09 1.49
C LEU A 164 1.58 -4.48 0.83
N ALA A 165 1.42 -5.74 0.43
CA ALA A 165 0.13 -6.21 -0.12
C ALA A 165 -0.98 -6.22 0.94
N LEU A 166 -0.68 -6.59 2.20
CA LEU A 166 -1.64 -6.47 3.29
C LEU A 166 -2.05 -5.01 3.56
N ILE A 167 -1.06 -4.11 3.64
CA ILE A 167 -1.26 -2.67 3.81
C ILE A 167 -2.13 -2.12 2.68
N PHE A 168 -1.79 -2.44 1.43
CA PHE A 168 -2.51 -1.94 0.26
C PHE A 168 -3.94 -2.50 0.19
N ARG A 169 -4.13 -3.79 0.49
CA ARG A 169 -5.45 -4.40 0.59
C ARG A 169 -6.32 -3.70 1.63
N GLN A 170 -5.76 -3.41 2.82
CA GLN A 170 -6.47 -2.67 3.85
C GLN A 170 -6.81 -1.24 3.38
N ALA A 171 -5.85 -0.52 2.78
CA ALA A 171 -6.09 0.83 2.28
C ALA A 171 -7.17 0.86 1.19
N MET A 172 -7.17 -0.09 0.27
CA MET A 172 -8.18 -0.23 -0.79
C MET A 172 -9.60 -0.51 -0.27
N SER A 173 -9.74 -1.00 0.97
CA SER A 173 -11.06 -1.16 1.59
C SER A 173 -11.69 0.18 1.99
N HIS A 174 -10.90 1.26 2.06
CA HIS A 174 -11.39 2.60 2.35
C HIS A 174 -11.82 3.30 1.04
N PRO A 175 -13.11 3.65 0.85
CA PRO A 175 -13.60 4.22 -0.42
C PRO A 175 -12.83 5.46 -0.88
N VAL A 176 -12.51 6.35 0.07
CA VAL A 176 -11.76 7.58 -0.22
C VAL A 176 -10.35 7.28 -0.74
N PHE A 177 -9.64 6.29 -0.17
CA PHE A 177 -8.33 5.89 -0.68
C PHE A 177 -8.45 5.34 -2.09
N ALA A 178 -9.43 4.45 -2.31
CA ALA A 178 -9.69 3.85 -3.61
C ALA A 178 -10.07 4.88 -4.69
N ASP A 179 -10.72 5.99 -4.32
CA ASP A 179 -11.02 7.10 -5.23
C ASP A 179 -9.78 7.96 -5.53
N ILE A 180 -8.97 8.28 -4.52
CA ILE A 180 -7.73 9.03 -4.71
C ILE A 180 -6.80 8.31 -5.70
N VAL A 181 -6.52 7.02 -5.49
CA VAL A 181 -5.55 6.27 -6.33
C VAL A 181 -6.08 5.97 -7.75
N ARG A 182 -7.37 6.20 -8.01
CA ARG A 182 -7.99 6.07 -9.35
C ARG A 182 -7.86 7.36 -10.18
N THR A 183 -7.49 8.46 -9.56
CA THR A 183 -7.40 9.78 -10.20
C THR A 183 -6.27 9.78 -11.24
N ARG A 184 -6.54 10.37 -12.42
CA ARG A 184 -5.62 10.42 -13.58
C ARG A 184 -5.28 11.85 -13.94
#